data_AF-A0A932J358-F1
#
_entry.id   AF-A0A932J358-F1
#
_cell.length_a   1.000
_cell.length_b   1.000
_cell.length_c   1.000
_cell.angle_alpha   90.00
_cell.angle_beta   90.00
_cell.angle_gamma   90.00
#
_symmetry.space_group_name_H-M   'P 1'
#
loop_
_entity.id
_entity.type
_entity.pdbx_description
1 polymer ?
#
loop_
_entity_poly.entity_id
_entity_poly.type
_entity_poly.pdbx_seq_one_letter_code
_entity_poly.pdbx_strand_id
1 'polypeptide(L)' 'MILKDYVTRGGSIEAGLKSYVGASAFETDAGYGSRVMAEYARLKEVASGKNIPAQPPRRAEEAKAPATGEQLAAL' A
#
# COMPACT_ATOMS: atom_id res chain seq x y z
N MET A 1 -7.60 -16.85 -0.78
CA MET A 1 -6.78 -15.80 -1.43
C MET A 1 -6.10 -15.04 -0.32
N ILE A 2 -4.77 -14.93 -0.35
CA ILE A 2 -3.96 -14.53 0.81
C ILE A 2 -4.35 -13.17 1.42
N LEU A 3 -4.64 -12.16 0.60
CA LEU A 3 -5.05 -10.84 1.09
C LEU A 3 -6.39 -10.90 1.84
N LYS A 4 -7.37 -11.66 1.32
CA LYS A 4 -8.68 -11.83 1.98
C LYS A 4 -8.54 -12.43 3.37
N ASP A 5 -7.62 -13.38 3.53
CA ASP A 5 -7.37 -14.02 4.81
C ASP A 5 -6.74 -13.02 5.80
N TYR A 6 -5.83 -12.15 5.34
CA TYR A 6 -5.28 -11.07 6.16
C TYR A 6 -6.31 -10.01 6.53
N VAL A 7 -7.20 -9.62 5.62
CA VAL A 7 -8.30 -8.68 5.93
C VAL A 7 -9.23 -9.28 6.98
N THR A 8 -9.55 -10.56 6.85
CA THR A 8 -10.42 -11.26 7.81
C THR A 8 -9.78 -11.32 9.20
N ARG A 9 -8.47 -11.61 9.28
CA ARG A 9 -7.72 -11.64 10.55
C ARG A 9 -7.52 -10.26 11.17
N GLY A 10 -7.23 -9.25 10.35
CA GLY A 10 -6.92 -7.89 10.80
C GLY A 10 -8.16 -7.01 11.03
N GLY A 11 -9.33 -7.44 10.58
CA GLY A 11 -10.59 -6.72 10.74
C GLY A 11 -10.78 -5.50 9.85
N SER A 12 -9.79 -5.15 9.03
CA SER A 12 -9.88 -4.04 8.06
C SER A 12 -9.02 -4.28 6.82
N ILE A 13 -9.32 -3.54 5.75
CA ILE A 13 -8.53 -3.58 4.52
C ILE A 13 -7.13 -3.05 4.78
N GLU A 14 -7.00 -1.98 5.57
CA GLU A 14 -5.74 -1.35 5.92
C GLU A 14 -4.83 -2.31 6.72
N ALA A 15 -5.38 -3.00 7.72
CA ALA A 15 -4.65 -4.03 8.47
C ALA A 15 -4.26 -5.23 7.59
N GLY A 16 -5.15 -5.59 6.65
CA GLY A 16 -4.90 -6.63 5.67
C GLY A 16 -3.75 -6.27 4.71
N LEU A 17 -3.72 -5.04 4.20
CA LEU A 17 -2.68 -4.54 3.30
C LEU A 17 -1.32 -4.41 3.99
N LYS A 18 -1.30 -3.90 5.24
CA LYS A 18 -0.09 -3.84 6.07
C LYS A 18 0.49 -5.24 6.32
N SER A 19 -0.37 -6.23 6.56
CA SER A 19 0.07 -7.62 6.75
C SER A 19 0.49 -8.29 5.45
N TYR A 20 -0.19 -7.99 4.35
CA TYR A 20 0.13 -8.52 3.03
C TYR A 20 1.53 -8.11 2.55
N VAL A 21 1.98 -6.89 2.87
CA VAL A 21 3.35 -6.42 2.55
C VAL A 21 4.39 -6.84 3.60
N GLY A 22 4.01 -7.67 4.58
CA GLY A 22 4.92 -8.14 5.64
C GLY A 22 5.23 -7.08 6.70
N ALA A 23 4.46 -6.00 6.78
CA ALA A 23 4.69 -4.90 7.71
C ALA A 23 3.92 -5.00 9.03
N SER A 24 3.35 -6.17 9.36
CA SER A 24 2.55 -6.37 10.58
C SER A 24 3.31 -6.05 11.87
N ALA A 25 4.62 -6.30 11.90
CA ALA A 25 5.46 -6.07 13.07
C ALA A 25 5.98 -4.63 13.19
N PHE A 26 5.80 -3.80 12.15
CA PHE A 26 6.27 -2.42 12.13
C PHE A 26 5.14 -1.45 12.46
N GLU A 27 5.49 -0.21 12.83
CA GLU A 27 4.50 0.84 13.08
C GLU A 27 3.76 1.23 11.79
N THR A 28 4.46 1.28 10.66
CA THR A 28 3.90 1.74 9.37
C THR A 28 4.17 0.74 8.25
N ASP A 29 3.39 0.81 7.17
CA ASP A 29 3.58 0.05 5.93
C ASP A 29 4.29 0.88 4.83
N ALA A 30 4.98 1.96 5.24
CA ALA A 30 5.58 2.95 4.36
C ALA A 30 4.62 3.56 3.31
N GLY A 31 3.31 3.59 3.60
CA GLY A 31 2.30 4.13 2.69
C GLY A 31 1.88 3.16 1.59
N TYR A 32 2.15 1.86 1.73
CA TYR A 32 1.67 0.86 0.78
C TYR A 32 0.14 0.84 0.71
N GLY A 33 -0.55 0.75 1.85
CA GLY A 33 -2.00 0.70 1.92
C GLY A 33 -2.65 1.95 1.34
N SER A 34 -2.09 3.13 1.61
CA SER A 34 -2.60 4.39 1.06
C SER A 34 -2.45 4.46 -0.47
N ARG A 35 -1.34 3.95 -1.03
CA ARG A 35 -1.14 3.86 -2.49
C ARG A 35 -2.15 2.91 -3.13
N VAL A 36 -2.39 1.74 -2.52
CA VAL A 36 -3.35 0.77 -3.03
C VAL A 36 -4.77 1.34 -3.02
N MET A 37 -5.17 2.01 -1.93
CA MET A 37 -6.51 2.60 -1.83
C MET A 37 -6.73 3.77 -2.79
N ALA A 38 -5.71 4.58 -3.03
CA ALA A 38 -5.76 5.64 -4.03
C ALA A 38 -5.98 5.07 -5.44
N GLU A 39 -5.25 4.02 -5.80
CA GLU A 39 -5.43 3.36 -7.11
C GLU A 39 -6.77 2.64 -7.21
N TYR A 40 -7.23 1.98 -6.14
CA TYR A 40 -8.56 1.38 -6.09
C TYR A 40 -9.68 2.42 -6.34
N ALA A 41 -9.57 3.59 -5.72
CA ALA A 41 -10.52 4.69 -5.96
C ALA A 41 -10.48 5.15 -7.41
N ARG A 42 -9.28 5.34 -7.99
CA ARG A 42 -9.11 5.71 -9.41
C ARG A 42 -9.74 4.69 -10.35
N LEU A 43 -9.51 3.40 -10.11
CA LEU A 43 -10.09 2.32 -10.90
C LEU A 43 -11.62 2.25 -10.76
N LYS A 44 -12.16 2.56 -9.57
CA LYS A 44 -13.61 2.65 -9.37
C LYS A 44 -14.22 3.78 -10.21
N GLU A 45 -13.54 4.90 -10.35
CA GLU A 45 -13.98 6.00 -11.23
C GLU A 45 -13.98 5.59 -12.71
N VAL A 46 -12.93 4.92 -13.17
CA VAL A 46 -12.84 4.38 -14.54
C VAL A 46 -13.96 3.37 -14.79
N ALA A 47 -14.18 2.44 -13.86
CA ALA A 47 -15.26 1.46 -13.95
C ALA A 47 -16.66 2.09 -13.94
N SER A 48 -16.78 3.31 -13.40
CA SER A 48 -18.01 4.12 -13.45
C SER A 48 -18.16 4.90 -14.76
N GLY A 49 -17.29 4.69 -15.74
CA GLY A 49 -17.33 5.33 -17.05
C GLY A 49 -16.68 6.72 -17.10
N LYS A 50 -16.01 7.17 -16.03
CA LYS A 50 -15.28 8.45 -16.07
C LYS A 50 -14.01 8.31 -16.93
N ASN A 51 -13.73 9.32 -17.74
CA ASN A 51 -12.47 9.42 -18.48
C ASN A 51 -11.38 9.95 -17.54
N ILE A 52 -10.64 9.03 -16.91
CA ILE A 52 -9.52 9.33 -16.03
C ILE A 52 -8.21 9.11 -16.80
N PRO A 53 -7.23 10.02 -16.71
CA PRO A 53 -5.91 9.81 -17.29
C PRO A 53 -5.30 8.46 -16.86
N ALA A 54 -4.73 7.74 -17.81
CA ALA A 54 -4.16 6.42 -17.57
C ALA A 54 -2.95 6.48 -16.61
N GLN A 55 -2.17 7.56 -16.67
CA GLN A 55 -1.07 7.79 -15.76
C GLN A 55 -1.59 8.55 -14.53
N PRO A 56 -1.47 8.00 -13.31
CA PRO A 56 -1.73 8.79 -12.12
C PRO A 56 -0.72 9.96 -12.05
N PRO A 57 -1.11 11.13 -11.49
CA PRO A 57 -0.14 12.20 -11.26
C PRO A 57 1.02 11.64 -10.44
N ARG A 58 2.26 11.94 -10.85
CA ARG A 58 3.44 11.60 -10.06
C ARG A 58 3.27 12.29 -8.71
N ARG A 59 3.03 11.49 -7.67
CA ARG A 59 3.08 12.00 -6.31
C ARG A 59 4.49 12.52 -6.11
N ALA A 60 4.62 13.78 -5.69
CA ALA A 60 5.88 14.25 -5.14
C ALA A 60 6.18 13.31 -3.96
N GLU A 61 7.20 12.49 -4.13
CA GLU A 61 7.70 11.64 -3.07
C GLU A 61 8.08 12.60 -1.95
N GLU A 62 7.30 12.59 -0.85
CA GLU A 62 7.75 13.21 0.39
C GLU A 62 9.10 12.56 0.67
N ALA A 63 10.17 13.35 0.53
CA ALA A 63 11.53 12.92 0.69
C ALA A 63 11.68 12.28 2.08
N LYS A 64 11.57 10.95 2.16
CA LYS A 64 12.17 10.22 3.25
C LYS A 64 13.67 10.27 3.00
N ALA A 65 14.34 11.03 3.86
CA ALA A 65 15.78 10.97 4.13
C ALA A 65 16.27 9.51 4.10
N PRO A 66 17.52 9.25 3.68
CA PRO A 66 17.97 7.90 3.38
C PRO A 66 17.74 6.99 4.58
N ALA A 67 16.91 5.96 4.39
CA ALA A 67 16.92 4.82 5.27
C ALA A 67 18.27 4.13 5.03
N THR A 68 19.23 4.42 5.92
CA THR A 68 20.50 3.72 5.98
C THR A 68 20.21 2.22 5.94
N GLY A 69 20.74 1.56 4.91
CA GLY A 69 20.62 0.13 4.73
C GLY A 69 21.28 -0.58 5.90
N GLU A 70 20.45 -1.13 6.78
CA GLU A 70 20.85 -2.18 7.69
C GLU A 70 19.70 -3.18 7.80
N GLN A 71 19.50 -3.91 6.70
CA GLN A 71 18.82 -5.18 6.75
C GLN A 71 19.83 -6.22 6.26
N LEU A 72 20.13 -7.17 7.17
CA LEU A 72 20.83 -8.43 6.99
C LEU A 72 22.35 -8.43 7.28
N ALA A 73 22.70 -8.29 8.56
CA ALA A 73 23.82 -9.02 9.15
C ALA A 73 23.26 -10.05 10.15
N ALA A 74 22.95 -11.24 9.64
CA ALA A 74 22.76 -12.46 10.44
C ALA A 74 22.85 -13.68 9.50
N LEU A 75 24.07 -14.10 9.23
CA LEU A 75 24.45 -15.47 8.85
C LEU A 75 25.67 -15.84 9.69
#